data_AF-A0A6J4UL79-F1
#
_entry.id   AF-A0A6J4UL79-F1
#
_cell.length_a   1.000
_cell.length_b   1.000
_cell.length_c   1.000
_cell.angle_alpha   90.00
_cell.angle_beta   90.00
_cell.angle_gamma   90.00
#
_symmetry.space_group_name_H-M   'P 1'
#
loop_
_entity.id
_entity.type
_entity.pdbx_description
1 polymer ?
#
loop_
_entity_poly.entity_id
_entity_poly.type
_entity_poly.pdbx_seq_one_letter_code
_entity_poly.pdbx_strand_id
1 'polypeptide(L)'
;MVWVLAVVAVAMGMTLPVQAVINGRLRTTLDDPIRAGLVSVLVSSALMVVLAAATWQPMPSGWVMASPWWVWTGGLIGALYVLGSLALVSRLGAAFLFALLVVGQMLSSVVVDHYGWLGVPVHAVNPWRLLGATFLVAGVVLIRRF
;
A
#
# COMPACT_ATOMS: atom_id res chain seq x y z
N MET A 1 -12.38 14.60 16.01
CA MET A 1 -11.83 13.23 15.91
C MET A 1 -11.29 12.91 14.51
N VAL A 2 -12.03 13.20 13.43
CA VAL A 2 -11.60 12.95 12.03
C VAL A 2 -10.23 13.57 11.69
N TRP A 3 -9.96 14.79 12.13
CA TRP A 3 -8.68 15.46 11.88
C TRP A 3 -7.48 14.74 12.53
N VAL A 4 -7.66 14.14 13.70
CA VAL A 4 -6.60 13.35 14.35
C VAL A 4 -6.29 12.10 13.53
N LEU A 5 -7.34 11.40 13.06
CA LEU A 5 -7.18 10.25 12.17
C LEU A 5 -6.51 10.62 10.85
N ALA A 6 -6.83 11.81 10.30
CA ALA A 6 -6.18 12.31 9.10
C ALA A 6 -4.68 12.55 9.30
N VAL A 7 -4.28 13.15 10.43
CA VAL A 7 -2.86 13.35 10.77
C VAL A 7 -2.13 12.00 10.91
N VAL A 8 -2.76 11.02 11.56
CA VAL A 8 -2.19 9.67 11.68
C VAL A 8 -2.03 9.02 10.29
N ALA A 9 -3.03 9.14 9.42
CA ALA A 9 -2.95 8.60 8.06
C ALA A 9 -1.82 9.26 7.24
N VAL A 10 -1.63 10.57 7.39
CA VAL A 10 -0.50 11.29 6.77
C VAL A 10 0.83 10.76 7.32
N ALA A 11 0.96 10.61 8.64
CA ALA A 11 2.17 10.08 9.26
C ALA A 11 2.48 8.64 8.78
N MET A 12 1.47 7.79 8.61
CA MET A 12 1.62 6.47 8.01
C MET A 12 2.10 6.57 6.56
N GLY A 13 1.53 7.47 5.76
CA GLY A 13 1.97 7.69 4.37
C GLY A 13 3.44 8.10 4.24
N MET A 14 3.96 8.86 5.21
CA MET A 14 5.37 9.28 5.25
C MET A 14 6.35 8.11 5.44
N THR A 15 5.88 6.96 5.95
CA THR A 15 6.73 5.77 6.15
C THR A 15 7.08 5.05 4.85
N LEU A 16 6.24 5.16 3.81
CA LEU A 16 6.44 4.40 2.56
C LEU A 16 7.70 4.83 1.79
N PRO A 17 7.99 6.14 1.60
CA PRO A 17 9.26 6.57 1.02
C PRO A 17 10.47 6.12 1.83
N VAL A 18 10.40 6.19 3.16
CA VAL A 18 11.47 5.75 4.06
C VAL A 18 11.72 4.26 3.88
N GLN A 19 10.66 3.45 3.84
CA GLN A 19 10.74 2.01 3.58
C GLN A 19 11.39 1.72 2.22
N ALA A 20 11.02 2.43 1.16
CA ALA A 20 11.62 2.23 -0.16
C ALA A 20 13.13 2.54 -0.18
N VAL A 21 13.58 3.55 0.56
CA VAL A 21 15.02 3.86 0.70
C VAL A 21 15.74 2.77 1.48
N ILE A 22 15.19 2.33 2.62
CA ILE A 22 15.77 1.25 3.43
C ILE A 22 15.87 -0.04 2.62
N ASN A 23 14.77 -0.45 1.98
CA ASN A 23 14.73 -1.65 1.15
C ASN A 23 15.64 -1.50 -0.08
N GLY A 24 15.76 -0.30 -0.65
CA GLY A 24 16.69 -0.01 -1.74
C GLY A 24 18.15 -0.24 -1.34
N ARG A 25 18.54 0.16 -0.12
CA ARG A 25 19.86 -0.16 0.43
C ARG A 25 20.04 -1.66 0.62
N LEU A 26 19.06 -2.34 1.20
CA LEU A 26 19.11 -3.78 1.39
C LEU A 26 19.25 -4.54 0.06
N ARG A 27 18.53 -4.10 -0.97
CA ARG A 27 18.68 -4.58 -2.35
C ARG A 27 20.12 -4.43 -2.84
N THR A 28 20.74 -3.27 -2.65
CA THR A 28 22.15 -3.08 -3.08
C THR A 28 23.13 -3.91 -2.26
N THR A 29 22.86 -4.15 -0.97
CA THR A 29 23.72 -4.98 -0.11
C THR A 29 23.65 -6.46 -0.48
N LEU A 30 22.47 -6.95 -0.86
CA LEU A 30 22.25 -8.36 -1.22
C LEU A 30 22.47 -8.65 -2.71
N ASP A 31 22.64 -7.60 -3.53
CA ASP A 31 22.67 -7.62 -5.00
C ASP A 31 21.50 -8.41 -5.63
N ASP A 32 20.35 -8.44 -4.93
CA ASP A 32 19.19 -9.24 -5.34
C ASP A 32 17.89 -8.58 -4.82
N PRO A 33 17.02 -8.08 -5.71
CA PRO A 33 15.76 -7.45 -5.31
C PRO A 33 14.75 -8.42 -4.70
N ILE A 34 14.79 -9.70 -5.08
CA ILE A 34 13.87 -10.73 -4.57
C ILE A 34 14.25 -11.06 -3.12
N ARG A 35 15.55 -11.25 -2.84
CA ARG A 35 16.02 -11.49 -1.46
C ARG A 35 15.77 -10.29 -0.56
N ALA A 36 15.98 -9.07 -1.04
CA ALA A 36 15.67 -7.87 -0.27
C ALA A 36 14.17 -7.74 0.04
N GLY A 37 13.30 -8.02 -0.94
CA GLY A 37 11.85 -8.09 -0.74
C GLY A 37 11.46 -9.17 0.27
N LEU A 38 12.05 -10.37 0.16
CA LEU A 38 11.81 -11.47 1.09
C LEU A 38 12.18 -11.09 2.52
N VAL A 39 13.36 -10.52 2.75
CA VAL A 39 13.78 -10.07 4.09
C VAL A 39 12.83 -9.00 4.61
N SER A 40 12.41 -8.03 3.78
CA SER A 40 11.43 -7.02 4.18
C SER A 40 10.10 -7.64 4.62
N VAL A 41 9.59 -8.63 3.89
CA VAL A 41 8.35 -9.33 4.23
C VAL A 41 8.52 -10.18 5.50
N LEU A 42 9.65 -10.85 5.68
CA LEU A 42 9.94 -11.64 6.88
C LEU A 42 10.01 -10.77 8.14
N VAL A 43 10.70 -9.64 8.09
CA VAL A 43 10.78 -8.69 9.22
C VAL A 43 9.39 -8.14 9.56
N SER A 44 8.61 -7.77 8.55
CA SER A 44 7.23 -7.30 8.74
C SER A 44 6.34 -8.37 9.35
N SER A 45 6.48 -9.62 8.89
CA SER A 45 5.72 -10.77 9.40
C SER A 45 6.09 -11.10 10.84
N ALA A 46 7.37 -11.05 11.19
CA ALA A 46 7.84 -11.27 12.55
C ALA A 46 7.24 -10.24 13.52
N LEU A 47 7.18 -8.97 13.13
CA LEU A 47 6.50 -7.93 13.91
C LEU A 47 5.01 -8.27 14.12
N MET A 48 4.30 -8.70 13.06
CA MET A 48 2.89 -9.07 13.18
C MET A 48 2.67 -10.27 14.11
N VAL A 49 3.57 -11.27 14.09
CA VAL A 49 3.53 -12.40 15.02
C VAL A 49 3.72 -11.93 16.46
N VAL A 50 4.69 -11.07 16.72
CA VAL A 50 4.95 -10.51 18.07
C VAL A 50 3.73 -9.73 18.58
N LEU A 51 3.15 -8.88 17.73
CA LEU A 51 1.95 -8.10 18.09
C LEU A 51 0.74 -9.02 18.34
N ALA A 52 0.51 -10.01 17.48
CA ALA A 52 -0.57 -10.97 17.65
C ALA A 52 -0.44 -11.80 18.94
N ALA A 53 0.79 -12.15 19.33
CA ALA A 53 1.06 -12.81 20.60
C ALA A 53 0.82 -11.88 21.80
N ALA A 54 1.19 -10.59 21.68
CA ALA A 54 0.99 -9.60 22.74
C ALA A 54 -0.48 -9.22 22.95
N THR A 55 -1.29 -9.23 21.88
CA THR A 55 -2.73 -8.90 21.92
C THR A 55 -3.61 -10.13 21.77
N TRP A 56 -3.21 -11.26 22.35
CA TRP A 56 -3.84 -12.55 22.11
C TRP A 56 -5.37 -12.50 22.32
N GLN A 57 -6.11 -12.90 21.29
CA GLN A 57 -7.56 -13.05 21.31
C GLN A 57 -7.94 -14.40 20.66
N PRO A 58 -8.97 -15.10 21.17
CA PRO A 58 -9.44 -16.34 20.56
C PRO A 58 -9.87 -16.10 19.11
N MET A 59 -9.39 -16.93 18.19
CA MET A 59 -9.83 -16.87 16.80
C MET A 59 -11.30 -17.30 16.68
N PRO A 60 -12.12 -16.63 15.85
CA PRO A 60 -13.49 -17.07 15.60
C PRO A 60 -13.53 -18.50 15.04
N SER A 61 -14.48 -19.32 15.48
CA SER A 61 -14.62 -20.68 14.93
C SER A 61 -14.97 -20.64 13.44
N GLY A 62 -14.33 -21.51 12.64
CA GLY A 62 -14.61 -21.61 11.20
C GLY A 62 -14.16 -20.43 10.34
N TRP A 63 -13.37 -19.50 10.89
CA TRP A 63 -12.93 -18.27 10.18
C TRP A 63 -12.29 -18.54 8.81
N VAL A 64 -11.55 -19.65 8.66
CA VAL A 64 -10.92 -20.04 7.40
C VAL A 64 -11.95 -20.42 6.34
N MET A 65 -12.94 -21.25 6.71
CA MET A 65 -13.95 -21.76 5.77
C MET A 65 -15.03 -20.71 5.47
N ALA A 66 -15.29 -19.78 6.39
CA ALA A 66 -16.24 -18.69 6.21
C ALA A 66 -15.69 -17.55 5.33
N SER A 67 -14.37 -17.50 5.11
CA SER A 67 -13.72 -16.42 4.37
C SER A 67 -13.67 -16.70 2.86
N PRO A 68 -14.00 -15.74 2.00
CA PRO A 68 -13.81 -15.87 0.56
C PRO A 68 -12.35 -16.15 0.19
N TRP A 69 -12.10 -16.97 -0.83
CA TRP A 69 -10.73 -17.38 -1.21
C TRP A 69 -9.79 -16.21 -1.55
N TRP A 70 -10.33 -15.07 -1.99
CA TRP A 70 -9.52 -13.90 -2.34
C TRP A 70 -8.97 -13.15 -1.12
N VAL A 71 -9.47 -13.36 0.11
CA VAL A 71 -8.92 -12.65 1.29
C VAL A 71 -7.46 -13.04 1.55
N TRP A 72 -7.10 -14.26 1.15
CA TRP A 72 -5.75 -14.83 1.33
C TRP A 72 -4.74 -14.22 0.36
N THR A 73 -5.17 -13.55 -0.70
CA THR A 73 -4.27 -12.95 -1.70
C THR A 73 -3.71 -11.59 -1.26
N GLY A 74 -4.18 -11.02 -0.14
CA GLY A 74 -3.71 -9.71 0.34
C GLY A 74 -2.19 -9.67 0.56
N GLY A 75 -1.62 -10.71 1.15
CA GLY A 75 -0.17 -10.82 1.33
C GLY A 75 0.62 -10.89 0.02
N LEU A 76 0.06 -11.56 -1.00
CA LEU A 76 0.65 -11.62 -2.33
C LEU A 76 0.68 -10.22 -3.00
N ILE A 77 -0.42 -9.47 -2.92
CA ILE A 77 -0.51 -8.10 -3.45
C ILE A 77 0.52 -7.20 -2.75
N GLY A 78 0.66 -7.32 -1.42
CA GLY A 78 1.66 -6.59 -0.64
C GLY A 78 3.10 -6.92 -1.06
N ALA A 79 3.42 -8.20 -1.27
CA ALA A 79 4.74 -8.62 -1.74
C ALA A 79 5.06 -8.07 -3.15
N LEU A 80 4.08 -8.11 -4.07
CA LEU A 80 4.22 -7.52 -5.40
C LEU A 80 4.43 -6.00 -5.34
N TYR A 81 3.76 -5.31 -4.43
CA TYR A 81 3.98 -3.88 -4.19
C TYR A 81 5.41 -3.59 -3.72
N VAL A 82 5.93 -4.36 -2.75
CA VAL A 82 7.31 -4.21 -2.28
C VAL A 82 8.31 -4.47 -3.40
N LEU A 83 8.16 -5.56 -4.16
CA LEU A 83 9.04 -5.87 -5.28
C LEU A 83 8.99 -4.81 -6.38
N GLY A 84 7.77 -4.37 -6.75
CA GLY A 84 7.57 -3.34 -7.77
C GLY A 84 8.20 -2.00 -7.35
N SER A 85 7.96 -1.57 -6.11
CA SER A 85 8.56 -0.34 -5.58
C SER A 85 10.10 -0.41 -5.56
N LEU A 86 10.69 -1.55 -5.16
CA LEU A 86 12.13 -1.77 -5.19
C LEU A 86 12.74 -1.70 -6.60
N ALA A 87 12.04 -2.24 -7.59
CA ALA A 87 12.48 -2.23 -8.98
C ALA A 87 12.36 -0.83 -9.62
N LEU A 88 11.30 -0.09 -9.28
CA LEU A 88 10.97 1.18 -9.89
C LEU A 88 11.60 2.39 -9.18
N VAL A 89 11.86 2.33 -7.87
CA VAL A 89 12.38 3.47 -7.10
C VAL A 89 13.75 3.92 -7.61
N SER A 90 14.61 2.99 -8.03
CA SER A 90 15.93 3.31 -8.60
C SER A 90 15.86 3.92 -10.00
N ARG A 91 14.73 3.81 -10.69
CA ARG A 91 14.54 4.32 -12.06
C ARG A 91 13.74 5.62 -12.11
N LEU A 92 12.76 5.75 -11.23
CA LEU A 92 11.80 6.85 -11.21
C LEU A 92 12.12 7.91 -10.16
N GLY A 93 12.95 7.57 -9.17
CA GLY A 93 13.11 8.37 -7.95
C GLY A 93 11.91 8.21 -7.01
N ALA A 94 12.12 8.44 -5.71
CA ALA A 94 11.10 8.20 -4.69
C ALA A 94 9.87 9.10 -4.87
N ALA A 95 10.06 10.42 -5.01
CA ALA A 95 8.95 11.38 -5.10
C ALA A 95 7.99 11.06 -6.25
N PHE A 96 8.52 10.83 -7.46
CA PHE A 96 7.71 10.53 -8.63
C PHE A 96 7.05 9.14 -8.56
N LEU A 97 7.76 8.12 -8.03
CA LEU A 97 7.17 6.80 -7.82
C LEU A 97 5.95 6.87 -6.88
N PHE A 98 6.09 7.50 -5.71
CA PHE A 98 4.99 7.56 -4.73
C PHE A 98 3.83 8.42 -5.21
N ALA A 99 4.11 9.49 -5.96
CA ALA A 99 3.08 10.27 -6.62
C ALA A 99 2.24 9.40 -7.59
N LEU A 100 2.90 8.59 -8.43
CA LEU A 100 2.21 7.64 -9.32
C LEU A 100 1.44 6.56 -8.56
N LEU A 101 2.00 6.02 -7.47
CA LEU A 101 1.33 5.03 -6.64
C LEU A 101 0.03 5.60 -6.03
N VAL A 102 0.05 6.84 -5.54
CA VAL A 102 -1.15 7.51 -5.00
C VAL A 102 -2.21 7.67 -6.09
N VAL A 103 -1.83 8.02 -7.33
CA VAL A 103 -2.78 8.06 -8.46
C VAL A 103 -3.36 6.68 -8.73
N GLY A 104 -2.54 5.64 -8.80
CA GLY A 104 -3.01 4.26 -9.01
C GLY A 104 -3.95 3.78 -7.90
N GLN A 105 -3.64 4.09 -6.65
CA GLN A 105 -4.48 3.81 -5.48
C GLN A 105 -5.84 4.53 -5.58
N MET A 106 -5.84 5.81 -5.98
CA MET A 106 -7.07 6.58 -6.15
C MET A 106 -7.94 6.03 -7.28
N LEU A 107 -7.35 5.72 -8.44
CA LEU A 107 -8.08 5.13 -9.58
C LEU A 107 -8.67 3.77 -9.20
N SER A 108 -7.89 2.91 -8.53
CA SER A 108 -8.36 1.63 -8.03
C SER A 108 -9.51 1.77 -7.03
N SER A 109 -9.38 2.69 -6.06
CA SER A 109 -10.43 2.98 -5.07
C SER A 109 -11.72 3.48 -5.73
N VAL A 110 -11.63 4.34 -6.74
CA VAL A 110 -12.83 4.81 -7.48
C VAL A 110 -13.56 3.65 -8.15
N VAL A 111 -12.84 2.72 -8.78
CA VAL A 111 -13.43 1.55 -9.43
C VAL A 111 -14.03 0.59 -8.40
N VAL A 112 -13.25 0.23 -7.37
CA VAL A 112 -13.67 -0.72 -6.33
C VAL A 112 -14.90 -0.20 -5.58
N ASP A 113 -14.90 1.07 -5.18
CA ASP A 113 -16.01 1.65 -4.43
C ASP A 113 -17.26 1.86 -5.29
N HIS A 114 -17.09 2.18 -6.58
CA HIS A 114 -18.24 2.38 -7.47
C HIS A 114 -19.03 1.10 -7.71
N TYR A 115 -18.33 -0.02 -7.87
CA TYR A 115 -18.95 -1.32 -8.11
C TYR A 115 -19.18 -2.12 -6.82
N GLY A 116 -18.75 -1.63 -5.67
CA GLY A 116 -18.81 -2.37 -4.40
C GLY A 116 -18.00 -3.67 -4.43
N TRP A 117 -16.92 -3.72 -5.22
CA TRP A 117 -16.09 -4.91 -5.35
C TRP A 117 -15.50 -5.29 -3.99
N LEU A 118 -15.26 -6.58 -3.77
CA LEU A 118 -14.71 -7.10 -2.49
C LEU A 118 -15.63 -6.83 -1.26
N GLY A 119 -16.90 -6.48 -1.49
CA GLY A 119 -17.87 -6.26 -0.42
C GLY A 119 -17.74 -4.91 0.29
N VAL A 120 -17.03 -3.94 -0.29
CA VAL A 120 -16.99 -2.57 0.27
C VAL A 120 -18.31 -1.84 0.03
N PRO A 121 -18.69 -0.88 0.90
CA PRO A 121 -19.88 -0.08 0.68
C PRO A 121 -19.81 0.69 -0.64
N VAL A 122 -20.89 0.63 -1.42
CA VAL A 122 -20.97 1.29 -2.72
C VAL A 122 -20.97 2.81 -2.54
N HIS A 123 -19.94 3.46 -3.08
CA HIS A 123 -19.87 4.91 -3.17
C HIS A 123 -19.84 5.30 -4.64
N ALA A 124 -20.98 5.79 -5.15
CA ALA A 124 -21.11 6.20 -6.53
C ALA A 124 -20.06 7.26 -6.91
N VAL A 125 -19.47 7.12 -8.09
CA VAL A 125 -18.58 8.15 -8.65
C VAL A 125 -19.38 9.43 -8.80
N ASN A 126 -18.84 10.52 -8.26
CA ASN A 126 -19.40 11.85 -8.43
C ASN A 126 -18.36 12.78 -9.10
N PRO A 127 -18.81 13.90 -9.70
CA PRO A 127 -17.93 14.83 -10.39
C PRO A 127 -16.81 15.39 -9.50
N TRP A 128 -17.08 15.60 -8.21
CA TRP A 128 -16.09 16.13 -7.26
C TRP A 128 -14.95 15.15 -6.96
N ARG A 129 -15.25 13.85 -6.90
CA ARG A 129 -14.27 12.78 -6.69
C ARG A 129 -13.38 12.62 -7.93
N LEU A 130 -13.97 12.72 -9.12
CA LEU A 130 -13.22 12.76 -10.38
C LEU A 130 -12.32 13.99 -10.44
N LEU A 131 -12.83 15.17 -10.06
CA LEU A 131 -12.05 16.40 -10.00
C LEU A 131 -10.85 16.27 -9.05
N GLY A 132 -11.06 15.69 -7.86
CA GLY A 132 -9.98 15.41 -6.90
C GLY A 132 -8.92 14.46 -7.47
N ALA A 133 -9.34 13.40 -8.17
CA ALA A 133 -8.43 12.49 -8.86
C ALA A 133 -7.64 13.22 -9.97
N THR A 134 -8.27 14.10 -10.73
CA THR A 134 -7.60 14.94 -11.74
C THR A 134 -6.55 15.85 -11.10
N PHE A 135 -6.82 16.45 -9.94
CA PHE A 135 -5.83 17.25 -9.22
C PHE A 135 -4.64 16.43 -8.73
N LEU A 136 -4.85 15.19 -8.26
CA LEU A 136 -3.74 14.30 -7.93
C LEU A 136 -2.87 14.03 -9.15
N VAL A 137 -3.47 13.69 -10.30
CA VAL A 137 -2.74 13.48 -11.56
C VAL A 137 -1.97 14.72 -11.97
N ALA A 138 -2.60 15.90 -11.91
CA ALA A 138 -1.93 17.16 -12.20
C ALA A 138 -0.73 17.39 -11.27
N GLY A 139 -0.90 17.14 -9.96
CA GLY A 139 0.19 17.20 -8.97
C GLY A 139 1.36 16.30 -9.34
N VAL A 140 1.11 15.06 -9.77
CA VAL A 140 2.16 14.13 -10.25
C VAL A 140 2.89 14.69 -11.48
N VAL A 141 2.16 15.28 -12.43
CA VAL A 141 2.76 15.89 -13.63
C VAL A 141 3.69 17.05 -13.25
N LEU A 142 3.30 17.89 -12.29
CA LEU A 142 4.16 18.96 -11.80
C LEU A 142 5.41 18.41 -11.09
N ILE A 143 5.26 17.44 -10.18
CA ILE A 143 6.37 16.79 -9.47
C ILE A 143 7.36 16.12 -10.43
N ARG A 144 6.87 15.58 -11.55
CA ARG A 144 7.75 15.00 -12.57
C ARG A 144 8.54 16.06 -13.32
N ARG A 145 7.95 17.23 -13.54
CA ARG A 145 8.48 18.26 -14.43
C ARG A 145 9.54 19.15 -13.77
N PHE A 146 9.47 19.32 -12.45
CA PHE A 146 10.33 20.20 -11.65
C PHE A 146 10.95 19.43 -10.50
#